data_AF-A0A4Q8QLA0-F1
#
_entry.id   AF-A0A4Q8QLA0-F1
#
_cell.length_a   1.000
_cell.length_b   1.000
_cell.length_c   1.000
_cell.angle_alpha   90.00
_cell.angle_beta   90.00
_cell.angle_gamma   90.00
#
_symmetry.space_group_name_H-M   'P 1'
#
loop_
_entity.id
_entity.type
_entity.pdbx_description
1 polymer ?
#
loop_
_entity_poly.entity_id
_entity_poly.type
_entity_poly.pdbx_seq_one_letter_code
_entity_poly.pdbx_strand_id
1 'polypeptide(L)'
;MINALVVRRSTQLATVQKHARAAQYVRMSTDKQRYSIENQAAVIAAYAHAHDLTIVRTYADEGESGLRIKNRPALIQLIEDVRSGETDFGHLLVYDVSRWGRFQDIDESAHYEFICKQAGINVAYCAEQFDNDGSMLSSIVKNLKRVMAAEYSRELSVKVHAGACRFSRLGFKVGGRPGYALERELVDQKLQSKGILKDGDRKYLITDHVRLRP
;
A
#
# COMPACT_ATOMS: atom_id res chain seq x y z
N MET A 1 -49.55 -21.50 20.34
CA MET A 1 -48.31 -22.05 19.75
C MET A 1 -47.56 -20.91 19.11
N ILE A 2 -46.32 -20.67 19.55
CA ILE A 2 -45.51 -19.51 19.17
C ILE A 2 -44.91 -19.82 17.79
N ASN A 3 -45.30 -19.05 16.77
CA ASN A 3 -44.66 -19.10 15.45
C ASN A 3 -43.25 -18.54 15.60
N ALA A 4 -42.28 -19.42 15.87
CA ALA A 4 -40.87 -19.10 15.73
C ALA A 4 -40.61 -18.80 14.24
N LEU A 5 -40.30 -17.55 13.93
CA LEU A 5 -39.81 -17.11 12.63
C LEU A 5 -38.47 -17.82 12.35
N VAL A 6 -38.54 -18.97 11.70
CA VAL A 6 -37.37 -19.64 11.14
C VAL A 6 -36.91 -18.80 9.94
N VAL A 7 -35.94 -17.92 10.17
CA VAL A 7 -35.25 -17.19 9.10
C VAL A 7 -34.50 -18.22 8.27
N ARG A 8 -35.07 -18.62 7.13
CA ARG A 8 -34.39 -19.46 6.15
C ARG A 8 -33.23 -18.64 5.56
N ARG A 9 -32.01 -19.17 5.67
CA ARG A 9 -30.73 -18.53 5.30
C ARG A 9 -30.60 -18.07 3.83
N SER A 10 -31.60 -18.23 2.97
CA SER A 10 -31.39 -18.33 1.52
C SER A 10 -32.24 -17.44 0.60
N THR A 11 -32.89 -16.36 1.05
CA THR A 11 -33.72 -15.57 0.11
C THR A 11 -33.63 -14.06 0.33
N GLN A 12 -32.90 -13.38 -0.59
CA GLN A 12 -32.90 -11.94 -0.94
C GLN A 12 -32.56 -10.90 0.16
N LEU A 13 -33.05 -11.03 1.39
CA LEU A 13 -32.75 -10.11 2.49
C LEU A 13 -31.26 -10.14 2.87
N ALA A 14 -30.63 -11.33 2.83
CA ALA A 14 -29.20 -11.48 3.05
C ALA A 14 -28.36 -10.79 1.96
N THR A 15 -28.84 -10.77 0.71
CA THR A 15 -28.17 -10.13 -0.42
C THR A 15 -28.20 -8.60 -0.29
N VAL A 16 -29.37 -8.03 0.06
CA VAL A 16 -29.52 -6.59 0.32
C VAL A 16 -28.64 -6.15 1.50
N GLN A 17 -28.62 -6.94 2.58
CA GLN A 17 -27.73 -6.68 3.71
C GLN A 17 -26.25 -6.78 3.33
N LYS A 18 -25.89 -7.69 2.42
CA LYS A 18 -24.52 -7.81 1.92
C LYS A 18 -24.09 -6.59 1.11
N HIS A 19 -24.99 -6.00 0.31
CA HIS A 19 -24.70 -4.77 -0.45
C HIS A 19 -24.49 -3.53 0.43
N ALA A 20 -25.09 -3.45 1.62
CA ALA A 20 -24.84 -2.37 2.57
C ALA A 20 -23.57 -2.59 3.43
N ARG A 21 -22.86 -3.71 3.25
CA ARG A 21 -21.71 -4.11 4.07
C ARG A 21 -20.43 -4.07 3.26
N ALA A 22 -19.39 -3.53 3.88
CA ALA A 22 -18.08 -3.37 3.30
C ALA A 22 -16.99 -4.05 4.14
N ALA A 23 -15.99 -4.63 3.50
CA ALA A 23 -14.69 -4.86 4.09
C ALA A 23 -13.77 -3.70 3.75
N GLN A 24 -12.82 -3.38 4.62
CA GLN A 24 -11.73 -2.47 4.30
C GLN A 24 -10.41 -3.23 4.21
N TYR A 25 -9.56 -2.83 3.27
CA TYR A 25 -8.18 -3.29 3.17
C TYR A 25 -7.21 -2.13 3.28
N VAL A 26 -6.33 -2.20 4.28
CA VAL A 26 -5.35 -1.15 4.62
C VAL A 26 -3.95 -1.75 4.65
N ARG A 27 -2.95 -0.95 4.24
CA ARG A 27 -1.55 -1.41 4.20
C ARG A 27 -0.58 -0.29 4.52
N MET A 28 0.49 -0.60 5.26
CA MET A 28 1.62 0.32 5.41
C MET A 28 2.47 0.36 4.13
N SER A 29 2.86 1.56 3.72
CA SER A 29 3.99 1.74 2.80
C SER A 29 5.24 2.04 3.61
N THR A 30 6.38 1.49 3.17
CA THR A 30 7.71 1.71 3.71
C THR A 30 7.96 3.17 4.12
N ASP A 31 8.49 3.34 5.33
CA ASP A 31 9.09 4.55 5.93
C ASP A 31 8.16 5.66 6.50
N LYS A 32 8.22 5.79 7.84
CA LYS A 32 8.09 7.03 8.66
C LYS A 32 6.75 7.74 8.88
N GLN A 33 5.59 7.14 8.58
CA GLN A 33 4.33 7.72 9.05
C GLN A 33 3.60 6.74 9.98
N ARG A 34 3.75 6.97 11.30
CA ARG A 34 3.01 6.32 12.39
C ARG A 34 1.48 6.41 12.27
N TYR A 35 0.96 7.22 11.33
CA TYR A 35 -0.46 7.45 11.12
C TYR A 35 -0.94 6.96 9.74
N SER A 36 -0.15 6.14 9.03
CA SER A 36 -0.48 5.79 7.64
C SER A 36 -1.67 4.86 7.53
N ILE A 37 -1.93 3.98 8.50
CA ILE A 37 -3.12 3.10 8.50
C ILE A 37 -4.34 3.87 8.97
N GLU A 38 -4.20 4.67 10.02
CA GLU A 38 -5.26 5.46 10.63
C GLU A 38 -5.81 6.49 9.63
N ASN A 39 -4.92 7.16 8.89
CA ASN A 39 -5.33 8.09 7.83
C ASN A 39 -6.06 7.37 6.69
N GLN A 40 -5.60 6.17 6.30
CA GLN A 40 -6.28 5.36 5.30
C GLN A 40 -7.68 4.96 5.79
N ALA A 41 -7.77 4.44 7.02
CA ALA A 41 -9.03 4.03 7.64
C ALA A 41 -10.00 5.21 7.81
N ALA A 42 -9.51 6.41 8.14
CA ALA A 42 -10.34 7.61 8.24
C ALA A 42 -10.96 7.99 6.89
N VAL A 43 -10.18 7.97 5.81
CA VAL A 43 -10.69 8.25 4.45
C VAL A 43 -11.68 7.17 4.00
N ILE A 44 -11.38 5.90 4.27
CA ILE A 44 -12.27 4.79 3.98
C ILE A 44 -13.58 4.89 4.78
N ALA A 45 -13.52 5.28 6.05
CA ALA A 45 -14.69 5.48 6.89
C ALA A 45 -15.58 6.64 6.39
N ALA A 46 -14.98 7.75 5.97
CA ALA A 46 -15.71 8.86 5.37
C ALA A 46 -16.42 8.43 4.07
N TYR A 47 -15.73 7.67 3.21
CA TYR A 47 -16.33 7.10 1.99
C TYR A 47 -17.47 6.13 2.33
N ALA A 48 -17.26 5.22 3.28
CA ALA A 48 -18.28 4.27 3.70
C ALA A 48 -19.55 4.99 4.19
N HIS A 49 -19.38 6.03 5.01
CA HIS A 49 -20.50 6.83 5.50
C HIS A 49 -21.24 7.56 4.38
N ALA A 50 -20.53 8.15 3.41
CA ALA A 50 -21.14 8.85 2.28
C ALA A 50 -21.93 7.92 1.33
N HIS A 51 -21.65 6.62 1.34
CA HIS A 51 -22.28 5.61 0.49
C HIS A 51 -23.20 4.65 1.27
N ASP A 52 -23.57 4.97 2.51
CA ASP A 52 -24.41 4.14 3.39
C ASP A 52 -23.87 2.71 3.60
N LEU A 53 -22.54 2.56 3.59
CA LEU A 53 -21.84 1.31 3.81
C LEU A 53 -21.40 1.15 5.27
N THR A 54 -21.60 -0.04 5.81
CA THR A 54 -21.09 -0.42 7.13
C THR A 54 -19.84 -1.26 7.00
N ILE A 55 -18.72 -0.82 7.57
CA ILE A 55 -17.47 -1.60 7.58
C ILE A 55 -17.61 -2.74 8.61
N VAL A 56 -17.53 -3.99 8.14
CA VAL A 56 -17.72 -5.21 8.96
C VAL A 56 -16.46 -6.05 9.12
N ARG A 57 -15.48 -5.87 8.24
CA ARG A 57 -14.16 -6.53 8.32
C ARG A 57 -13.04 -5.56 7.98
N THR A 58 -11.89 -5.78 8.62
CA THR A 58 -10.65 -5.05 8.35
C THR A 58 -9.53 -6.03 8.07
N TYR A 59 -8.94 -5.94 6.87
CA TYR A 59 -7.74 -6.68 6.48
C TYR A 59 -6.57 -5.70 6.48
N ALA A 60 -5.56 -5.94 7.31
CA ALA A 60 -4.44 -5.01 7.50
C ALA A 60 -3.09 -5.69 7.26
N ASP A 61 -2.29 -5.14 6.35
CA ASP A 61 -0.92 -5.57 6.10
C ASP A 61 0.08 -4.51 6.62
N GLU A 62 0.87 -4.86 7.63
CA GLU A 62 1.85 -3.96 8.26
C GLU A 62 3.22 -3.93 7.55
N GLY A 63 3.41 -4.72 6.50
CA GLY A 63 4.71 -4.97 5.87
C GLY A 63 5.20 -3.89 4.90
N GLU A 64 6.52 -3.67 4.90
CA GLU A 64 7.22 -2.71 4.02
C GLU A 64 7.14 -3.04 2.52
N SER A 65 7.17 -4.33 2.15
CA SER A 65 7.32 -4.76 0.75
C SER A 65 5.98 -5.18 0.13
N GLY A 66 5.32 -4.22 -0.52
CA GLY A 66 4.09 -4.45 -1.28
C GLY A 66 4.30 -5.02 -2.69
N LEU A 67 5.51 -5.44 -3.06
CA LEU A 67 5.85 -5.83 -4.44
C LEU A 67 5.48 -7.28 -4.79
N ARG A 68 5.23 -8.12 -3.77
CA ARG A 68 4.91 -9.53 -3.92
C ARG A 68 3.73 -9.89 -3.05
N ILE A 69 2.80 -10.69 -3.58
CA ILE A 69 1.63 -11.16 -2.82
C ILE A 69 2.00 -11.94 -1.57
N LYS A 70 3.12 -12.70 -1.60
CA LYS A 70 3.59 -13.52 -0.46
C LYS A 70 3.86 -12.72 0.83
N ASN A 71 4.08 -11.40 0.70
CA ASN A 71 4.32 -10.51 1.84
C ASN A 71 3.04 -9.79 2.31
N ARG A 72 1.87 -10.25 1.84
CA ARG A 72 0.56 -9.63 2.09
C ARG A 72 -0.42 -10.67 2.66
N PRO A 73 -0.18 -11.18 3.87
CA PRO A 73 -1.02 -12.22 4.46
C PRO A 73 -2.48 -11.80 4.59
N ALA A 74 -2.77 -10.53 4.90
CA ALA A 74 -4.15 -10.06 5.02
C ALA A 74 -4.85 -9.98 3.66
N LEU A 75 -4.13 -9.58 2.60
CA LEU A 75 -4.68 -9.64 1.24
C LEU A 75 -4.91 -11.08 0.78
N ILE A 76 -4.02 -12.01 1.11
CA ILE A 76 -4.21 -13.45 0.80
C ILE A 76 -5.48 -13.96 1.49
N GLN A 77 -5.62 -13.71 2.79
CA GLN A 77 -6.79 -14.10 3.56
C GLN A 77 -8.08 -13.50 3.00
N LEU A 78 -8.05 -12.22 2.59
CA LEU A 78 -9.17 -11.57 1.93
C LEU A 78 -9.57 -12.33 0.66
N ILE A 79 -8.62 -12.68 -0.21
CA ILE A 79 -8.91 -13.39 -1.45
C ILE A 79 -9.41 -14.82 -1.18
N GLU A 80 -8.91 -15.49 -0.14
CA GLU A 80 -9.41 -16.79 0.29
C GLU A 80 -10.86 -16.71 0.79
N ASP A 81 -11.19 -15.73 1.63
CA ASP A 81 -12.56 -15.46 2.09
C ASP A 81 -13.50 -15.18 0.91
N VAL A 82 -13.04 -14.43 -0.09
CA VAL A 82 -13.79 -14.16 -1.32
C VAL A 82 -14.03 -15.44 -2.12
N ARG A 83 -13.00 -16.29 -2.25
CA ARG A 83 -13.08 -17.55 -3.02
C ARG A 83 -13.93 -18.61 -2.33
N SER A 84 -13.98 -18.63 -1.00
CA SER A 84 -14.85 -19.56 -0.26
C SER A 84 -16.34 -19.26 -0.46
N GLY A 85 -16.67 -18.03 -0.88
CA GLY A 85 -18.06 -17.60 -1.07
C GLY A 85 -18.78 -17.25 0.24
N GLU A 86 -18.11 -17.35 1.39
CA GLU A 86 -18.68 -17.14 2.72
C GLU A 86 -18.55 -15.69 3.21
N THR A 87 -18.30 -14.72 2.30
CA THR A 87 -18.20 -13.31 2.67
C THR A 87 -19.54 -12.73 3.13
N ASP A 88 -19.49 -11.89 4.16
CA ASP A 88 -20.62 -11.15 4.72
C ASP A 88 -20.66 -9.68 4.26
N PHE A 89 -19.91 -9.34 3.20
CA PHE A 89 -19.81 -8.00 2.62
C PHE A 89 -19.88 -8.07 1.09
N GLY A 90 -20.45 -7.02 0.48
CA GLY A 90 -20.58 -6.84 -0.97
C GLY A 90 -19.66 -5.77 -1.53
N HIS A 91 -18.98 -5.01 -0.66
CA HIS A 91 -18.03 -3.97 -1.05
C HIS A 91 -16.67 -4.23 -0.42
N LEU A 92 -15.61 -3.93 -1.16
CA LEU A 92 -14.24 -3.90 -0.66
C LEU A 92 -13.68 -2.50 -0.86
N LEU A 93 -13.43 -1.81 0.24
CA LEU A 93 -12.92 -0.45 0.26
C LEU A 93 -11.40 -0.46 0.42
N VAL A 94 -10.72 0.20 -0.50
CA VAL A 94 -9.27 0.35 -0.52
C VAL A 94 -8.97 1.83 -0.64
N TYR A 95 -7.92 2.31 0.02
CA TYR A 95 -7.57 3.72 -0.04
C TYR A 95 -7.26 4.20 -1.47
N ASP A 96 -6.30 3.57 -2.15
CA ASP A 96 -5.91 3.90 -3.53
C ASP A 96 -5.42 2.66 -4.29
N VAL A 97 -5.15 2.82 -5.60
CA VAL A 97 -4.63 1.73 -6.46
C VAL A 97 -3.27 1.20 -5.96
N SER A 98 -2.46 2.07 -5.34
CA SER A 98 -1.13 1.71 -4.82
C SER A 98 -1.18 0.77 -3.62
N ARG A 99 -2.24 0.87 -2.82
CA ARG A 99 -2.50 -0.02 -1.67
C ARG A 99 -2.99 -1.38 -2.13
N TRP A 100 -3.89 -1.40 -3.12
CA TRP A 100 -4.38 -2.64 -3.73
C TRP A 100 -3.27 -3.49 -4.35
N GLY A 101 -2.41 -2.91 -5.18
CA GLY A 101 -1.40 -3.70 -5.88
C GLY A 101 -0.37 -2.84 -6.58
N ARG A 102 0.90 -3.04 -6.19
CA ARG A 102 2.09 -2.66 -6.97
C ARG A 102 2.87 -3.93 -7.26
N PHE A 103 2.18 -4.92 -7.81
CA PHE A 103 2.82 -6.16 -8.21
C PHE A 103 3.71 -5.86 -9.42
N GLN A 104 4.83 -6.59 -9.54
CA GLN A 104 5.74 -6.43 -10.67
C GLN A 104 5.07 -6.84 -11.98
N ASP A 105 4.12 -7.77 -11.89
CA ASP A 105 3.18 -8.11 -12.94
C ASP A 105 1.89 -7.31 -12.76
N ILE A 106 1.53 -6.50 -13.76
CA ILE A 106 0.33 -5.67 -13.75
C ILE A 106 -0.93 -6.56 -13.74
N ASP A 107 -0.85 -7.75 -14.33
CA ASP A 107 -1.95 -8.68 -14.46
C ASP A 107 -2.35 -9.29 -13.11
N GLU A 108 -1.44 -9.36 -12.13
CA GLU A 108 -1.76 -9.81 -10.77
C GLU A 108 -2.80 -8.91 -10.10
N SER A 109 -2.64 -7.58 -10.20
CA SER A 109 -3.58 -6.63 -9.60
C SER A 109 -4.97 -6.73 -10.23
N ALA A 110 -5.00 -6.93 -11.55
CA ALA A 110 -6.22 -7.13 -12.31
C ALA A 110 -6.90 -8.46 -11.97
N HIS A 111 -6.11 -9.53 -11.83
CA HIS A 111 -6.57 -10.87 -11.49
C HIS A 111 -7.28 -10.90 -10.14
N TYR A 112 -6.70 -10.29 -9.10
CA TYR A 112 -7.35 -10.23 -7.78
C TYR A 112 -8.64 -9.39 -7.79
N GLU A 113 -8.67 -8.28 -8.53
CA GLU A 113 -9.89 -7.46 -8.66
C GLU A 113 -10.98 -8.24 -9.42
N PHE A 114 -10.58 -9.01 -10.43
CA PHE A 114 -11.48 -9.87 -11.19
C PHE A 114 -12.10 -10.98 -10.32
N ILE A 115 -11.32 -11.59 -9.42
CA ILE A 115 -11.84 -12.58 -8.45
C ILE A 115 -12.92 -11.97 -7.57
N CYS A 116 -12.68 -10.79 -7.01
CA CYS A 116 -13.69 -10.08 -6.21
C CYS A 116 -14.95 -9.78 -7.04
N LYS A 117 -14.79 -9.29 -8.27
CA LYS A 117 -15.91 -8.99 -9.17
C LYS A 117 -16.73 -10.24 -9.51
N GLN A 118 -16.07 -11.37 -9.78
CA GLN A 118 -16.73 -12.64 -10.07
C GLN A 118 -17.53 -13.16 -8.87
N ALA A 119 -17.08 -12.87 -7.65
CA ALA A 119 -17.80 -13.17 -6.41
C ALA A 119 -18.91 -12.15 -6.08
N GLY A 120 -19.17 -11.17 -6.96
CA GLY A 120 -20.17 -10.13 -6.76
C GLY A 120 -19.76 -9.04 -5.77
N ILE A 121 -18.47 -8.91 -5.48
CA ILE A 121 -17.92 -7.90 -4.56
C ILE A 121 -17.36 -6.74 -5.36
N ASN A 122 -17.85 -5.54 -5.09
CA ASN A 122 -17.37 -4.33 -5.75
C ASN A 122 -16.15 -3.74 -5.02
N VAL A 123 -15.02 -3.60 -5.73
CA VAL A 123 -13.80 -2.98 -5.18
C VAL A 123 -13.83 -1.48 -5.43
N ALA A 124 -13.82 -0.64 -4.39
CA ALA A 124 -13.83 0.81 -4.50
C ALA A 124 -12.53 1.43 -4.00
N TYR A 125 -12.05 2.47 -4.69
CA TYR A 125 -10.83 3.21 -4.36
C TYR A 125 -11.20 4.58 -3.76
N CYS A 126 -11.18 4.71 -2.44
CA CYS A 126 -11.79 5.83 -1.72
C CYS A 126 -11.08 7.18 -1.92
N ALA A 127 -9.80 7.19 -2.27
CA ALA A 127 -9.02 8.40 -2.48
C ALA A 127 -8.90 8.82 -3.96
N GLU A 128 -9.43 8.03 -4.89
CA GLU A 128 -9.40 8.35 -6.32
C GLU A 128 -10.69 9.07 -6.74
N GLN A 129 -10.57 10.09 -7.61
CA GLN A 129 -11.71 10.92 -8.06
C GLN A 129 -12.59 10.26 -9.14
N PHE A 130 -12.50 8.93 -9.30
CA PHE A 130 -13.31 8.20 -10.28
C PHE A 130 -14.04 7.05 -9.60
N ASP A 131 -15.33 6.94 -9.88
CA ASP A 131 -16.11 5.78 -9.45
C ASP A 131 -15.67 4.53 -10.23
N ASN A 132 -15.57 3.40 -9.53
CA ASN A 132 -15.41 2.10 -10.17
C ASN A 132 -16.76 1.62 -10.74
N ASP A 133 -17.30 2.41 -11.66
CA ASP A 133 -18.58 2.23 -12.31
C ASP A 133 -18.53 1.24 -13.49
N GLY A 134 -17.32 0.76 -13.84
CA GLY A 134 -17.08 -0.10 -14.98
C GLY A 134 -17.11 0.63 -16.33
N SER A 135 -17.16 1.97 -16.34
CA SER A 135 -17.05 2.75 -17.57
C SER A 135 -15.71 2.52 -18.28
N MET A 136 -15.72 2.72 -19.60
CA MET A 136 -14.51 2.59 -20.42
C MET A 136 -13.41 3.56 -19.97
N LEU A 137 -13.80 4.78 -19.55
CA LEU A 137 -12.90 5.80 -19.03
C LEU A 137 -12.30 5.41 -17.67
N SER A 138 -13.10 4.89 -16.73
CA SER A 138 -12.57 4.41 -15.44
C SER A 138 -11.62 3.23 -15.63
N SER A 139 -11.92 2.34 -16.59
CA SER A 139 -11.04 1.22 -16.96
C SER A 139 -9.69 1.68 -17.54
N ILE A 140 -9.68 2.70 -18.41
CA ILE A 140 -8.45 3.28 -18.98
C ILE A 140 -7.61 3.96 -17.89
N VAL A 141 -8.24 4.82 -17.07
CA VAL A 141 -7.55 5.55 -16.00
C VAL A 141 -6.95 4.59 -14.98
N LYS A 142 -7.68 3.52 -14.61
CA LYS A 142 -7.14 2.45 -13.75
C LYS A 142 -5.92 1.76 -14.35
N ASN A 143 -6.00 1.36 -15.62
CA ASN A 143 -4.87 0.70 -16.28
C ASN A 143 -3.65 1.62 -16.33
N LEU A 144 -3.85 2.90 -16.64
CA LEU A 144 -2.78 3.89 -16.62
C LEU A 144 -2.18 4.04 -15.21
N LYS A 145 -3.02 4.14 -14.17
CA LYS A 145 -2.56 4.21 -12.77
C LYS A 145 -1.82 2.94 -12.33
N ARG A 146 -2.27 1.75 -12.75
CA ARG A 146 -1.58 0.47 -12.49
C ARG A 146 -0.20 0.44 -13.13
N VAL A 147 -0.12 0.82 -14.41
CA VAL A 147 1.16 0.96 -15.13
C VAL A 147 2.07 1.95 -14.41
N MET A 148 1.56 3.14 -14.05
CA MET A 148 2.34 4.15 -13.33
C MET A 148 2.79 3.66 -11.95
N ALA A 149 1.95 2.92 -11.23
CA ALA A 149 2.28 2.41 -9.91
C ALA A 149 3.34 1.30 -9.97
N ALA A 150 3.31 0.46 -11.02
CA ALA A 150 4.35 -0.53 -11.29
C ALA A 150 5.67 0.14 -11.71
N GLU A 151 5.62 1.10 -12.64
CA GLU A 151 6.80 1.84 -13.12
C GLU A 151 7.42 2.75 -12.04
N TYR A 152 6.63 3.28 -11.10
CA TYR A 152 7.15 4.14 -10.03
C TYR A 152 8.32 3.51 -9.26
N SER A 153 8.24 2.22 -8.94
CA SER A 153 9.31 1.54 -8.19
C SER A 153 10.56 1.36 -9.05
N ARG A 154 10.38 1.11 -10.35
CA ARG A 154 11.47 0.96 -11.32
C ARG A 154 12.17 2.30 -11.55
N GLU A 155 11.40 3.34 -11.81
CA GLU A 155 11.90 4.71 -12.00
C GLU A 155 12.60 5.22 -10.72
N LEU A 156 12.02 4.98 -9.54
CA LEU A 156 12.64 5.33 -8.27
C LEU A 156 13.96 4.58 -8.07
N SER A 157 14.01 3.29 -8.38
CA SER A 157 15.25 2.49 -8.29
C SER A 157 16.35 3.05 -9.21
N VAL A 158 16.01 3.39 -10.46
CA VAL A 158 16.94 4.01 -11.41
C VAL A 158 17.46 5.35 -10.87
N LYS A 159 16.57 6.21 -10.36
CA LYS A 159 16.94 7.51 -9.79
C LYS A 159 17.82 7.37 -8.53
N VAL A 160 17.47 6.46 -7.62
CA VAL A 160 18.25 6.18 -6.40
C VAL A 160 19.63 5.65 -6.75
N HIS A 161 19.73 4.72 -7.70
CA HIS A 161 21.00 4.17 -8.17
C HIS A 161 21.87 5.26 -8.82
N ALA A 162 21.31 6.05 -9.72
CA ALA A 162 22.01 7.18 -10.35
C ALA A 162 22.50 8.20 -9.31
N GLY A 163 21.67 8.50 -8.31
CA GLY A 163 22.05 9.35 -7.17
C GLY A 163 23.21 8.77 -6.37
N ALA A 164 23.14 7.48 -5.99
CA ALA A 164 24.19 6.78 -5.26
C ALA A 164 25.52 6.81 -6.03
N CYS A 165 25.49 6.51 -7.34
CA CYS A 165 26.66 6.60 -8.20
C CYS A 165 27.25 8.01 -8.24
N ARG A 166 26.40 9.05 -8.34
CA ARG A 166 26.85 10.45 -8.29
C ARG A 166 27.52 10.80 -6.96
N PHE A 167 26.92 10.43 -5.83
CA PHE A 167 27.50 10.71 -4.51
C PHE A 167 28.83 9.99 -4.30
N SER A 168 28.93 8.73 -4.73
CA SER A 168 30.19 7.96 -4.71
C SER A 168 31.28 8.64 -5.54
N ARG A 169 30.96 9.11 -6.76
CA ARG A 169 31.89 9.87 -7.62
C ARG A 169 32.38 11.18 -7.00
N LEU A 170 31.58 11.81 -6.14
CA LEU A 170 31.96 13.02 -5.39
C LEU A 170 32.78 12.71 -4.12
N GLY A 171 33.13 11.45 -3.89
CA GLY A 171 33.92 11.00 -2.73
C GLY A 171 33.09 10.86 -1.45
N PHE A 172 31.76 10.81 -1.55
CA PHE A 172 30.89 10.62 -0.39
C PHE A 172 30.52 9.15 -0.20
N LYS A 173 30.45 8.72 1.06
CA LYS A 173 30.02 7.38 1.45
C LYS A 173 28.51 7.26 1.31
N VAL A 174 28.07 6.32 0.47
CA VAL A 174 26.65 6.01 0.25
C VAL A 174 26.29 4.74 1.02
N GLY A 175 26.09 4.87 2.33
CA GLY A 175 25.65 3.77 3.20
C GLY A 175 26.75 2.77 3.58
N GLY A 176 26.31 1.66 4.20
CA GLY A 176 27.16 0.58 4.71
C GLY A 176 28.03 0.95 5.93
N ARG A 177 28.64 -0.05 6.55
CA ARG A 177 29.66 0.16 7.60
C ARG A 177 30.96 0.68 6.97
N PRO A 178 31.75 1.53 7.66
CA PRO A 178 33.11 1.84 7.20
C PRO A 178 33.96 0.56 7.15
N GLY A 179 34.98 0.55 6.29
CA GLY A 179 35.99 -0.51 6.31
C GLY A 179 36.86 -0.42 7.57
N TYR A 180 37.68 -1.44 7.82
CA TYR A 180 38.62 -1.41 8.95
C TYR A 180 39.54 -0.19 8.90
N ALA A 181 39.81 0.40 10.05
CA ALA A 181 40.62 1.62 10.20
C ALA A 181 40.09 2.85 9.42
N LEU A 182 38.80 2.90 9.12
CA LEU A 182 38.16 4.08 8.55
C LEU A 182 37.06 4.59 9.47
N GLU A 183 37.00 5.90 9.64
CA GLU A 183 35.98 6.60 10.39
C GLU A 183 35.00 7.32 9.45
N ARG A 184 33.77 7.50 9.93
CA ARG A 184 32.74 8.25 9.22
C ARG A 184 32.78 9.70 9.65
N GLU A 185 33.21 10.58 8.76
CA GLU A 185 33.22 12.03 8.99
C GLU A 185 31.96 12.66 8.41
N LEU A 186 31.24 13.47 9.20
CA LEU A 186 30.14 14.31 8.72
C LEU A 186 30.74 15.61 8.17
N VAL A 187 30.33 16.00 6.96
CA VAL A 187 30.74 17.26 6.33
C VAL A 187 29.53 18.06 5.86
N ASP A 188 29.65 19.39 5.87
CA ASP A 188 28.62 20.29 5.36
C ASP A 188 28.71 20.48 3.82
N GLN A 189 27.87 21.38 3.27
CA GLN A 189 27.89 21.72 1.83
C GLN A 189 29.20 22.34 1.35
N LYS A 190 29.95 23.00 2.23
CA LYS A 190 31.26 23.61 1.95
C LYS A 190 32.41 22.63 2.19
N LEU A 191 32.10 21.34 2.44
CA LEU A 191 33.05 20.28 2.78
C LEU A 191 33.82 20.51 4.10
N GLN A 192 33.27 21.34 4.99
CA GLN A 192 33.82 21.55 6.32
C GLN A 192 33.37 20.43 7.25
N SER A 193 34.30 19.95 8.08
CA SER A 193 34.03 18.89 9.04
C SER A 193 33.06 19.35 10.12
N LYS A 194 32.06 18.52 10.41
CA LYS A 194 31.12 18.66 11.53
C LYS A 194 31.37 17.60 12.62
N GLY A 195 32.45 16.83 12.50
CA GLY A 195 32.85 15.80 13.44
C GLY A 195 32.61 14.37 12.95
N ILE A 196 33.03 13.41 13.78
CA ILE A 196 32.98 11.98 13.50
C ILE A 196 31.63 11.42 13.96
N LEU A 197 31.00 10.61 13.10
CA LEU A 197 29.79 9.85 13.39
C LEU A 197 30.18 8.50 13.98
N LYS A 198 29.69 8.19 15.18
CA LYS A 198 29.85 6.88 15.82
C LYS A 198 28.94 5.85 15.18
N ASP A 199 29.10 4.60 15.58
CA ASP A 199 28.20 3.53 15.16
C ASP A 199 26.76 3.81 15.62
N GLY A 200 25.81 3.67 14.69
CA GLY A 200 24.40 4.01 14.91
C GLY A 200 24.04 5.46 14.60
N ASP A 201 25.00 6.39 14.66
CA ASP A 201 24.74 7.81 14.36
C ASP A 201 24.30 7.99 12.91
N ARG A 202 23.42 8.95 12.66
CA ARG A 202 22.90 9.29 11.33
C ARG A 202 22.99 10.80 11.12
N LYS A 203 23.26 11.22 9.89
CA LYS A 203 23.12 12.64 9.53
C LYS A 203 21.67 13.08 9.72
N TYR A 204 21.49 14.29 10.24
CA TYR A 204 20.16 14.87 10.43
C TYR A 204 19.75 15.75 9.24
N LEU A 205 20.67 16.57 8.73
CA LEU A 205 20.41 17.46 7.61
C LEU A 205 20.60 16.73 6.27
N ILE A 206 19.68 16.98 5.34
CA ILE A 206 19.74 16.43 3.98
C ILE A 206 21.01 16.92 3.26
N THR A 207 21.37 18.17 3.50
CA THR A 207 22.50 18.90 2.92
C THR A 207 23.87 18.43 3.41
N ASP A 208 23.93 17.73 4.54
CA ASP A 208 25.17 17.18 5.04
C ASP A 208 25.53 15.88 4.29
N HIS A 209 26.82 15.60 4.17
CA HIS A 209 27.35 14.41 3.53
C HIS A 209 28.29 13.65 4.46
N VAL A 210 28.50 12.36 4.17
CA VAL A 210 29.41 11.51 4.95
C VAL A 210 30.62 11.19 4.09
N ARG A 211 31.82 11.32 4.63
CA ARG A 211 33.08 10.88 4.03
C ARG A 211 33.73 9.81 4.89
N LEU A 212 34.66 9.07 4.29
CA LEU A 212 35.53 8.16 5.02
C LEU A 212 36.89 8.81 5.20
N ARG A 213 37.41 8.74 6.43
CA ARG A 213 38.76 9.18 6.78
C ARG A 213 39.53 8.01 7.40
N PRO A 214 40.84 7.89 7.13
CA PRO A 214 41.74 7.06 7.93
C PRO A 214 41.79 7.52 9.38
#